data_AF-A0A0C3FYU7-F1
#
_entry.id   AF-A0A0C3FYU7-F1
#
_cell.length_a   1.000
_cell.length_b   1.000
_cell.length_c   1.000
_cell.angle_alpha   90.00
_cell.angle_beta   90.00
_cell.angle_gamma   90.00
#
_symmetry.space_group_name_H-M   'P 1'
#
loop_
_entity.id
_entity.type
_entity.pdbx_description
1 polymer ?
#
loop_
_entity_poly.entity_id
_entity_poly.type
_entity_poly.pdbx_seq_one_letter_code
_entity_poly.pdbx_strand_id
1 'polypeptide(L)'
;MSLKIDFWFVARILANQHVVDCAKCTNESTPWLVWVDDAPENNEREVELARAQGIEVFQFYSTASAKAWIVANEAELRLKEESRLLRFITDNTRWENDNDDNPTQKDFLNLAAGEQILRFLRGRQYRSPVLVYCCFSIKLTRYVLGYERAGSTTWMGLCLAFIEALGRGEVDDDGWEGYQAEARVFGGFESGSGSGSRPSSASSVSSTRLRRFGDEATTNLLFGVGSGGAVRATSIPPSRVHEMRHAVRYIRRNWWNYPIFLHDLCSSLLDAVGPSLLSEVFHSRREWVDGEEEPTVTDRSVQSYGLIRLYTTEIGYNRLVEILTDVFRLDDDITQTPTNGIRFLSSIFLKELLSIELYNHRNVRAFTGIVYHGLCLSPVCLGDIRSLVGRDTVMERVWDMPWSVLSCTENVADALNYVQRDAAATASRRAVLWRIHVAEMGEELLGVYRARFPSAMIGSFGATSIKDLSLHSQENEVVLLGCNCQVVRMETIHMRVGGTMDVIDGVVLNTSIDHPSTTELGEEEEMAARELFDWVCAIERARVCSRLAEGYGLEEDASAYRAYYQEEYLKL
;
A
#
# COMPACT_ATOMS: atom_id res chain seq x y z
N MET A 1 16.63 16.86 24.85
CA MET A 1 15.26 17.23 24.43
C MET A 1 14.49 15.93 24.22
N SER A 2 14.24 15.23 25.33
CA SER A 2 13.69 13.88 25.41
C SER A 2 12.49 13.93 26.37
N LEU A 3 11.56 12.99 26.23
CA LEU A 3 10.36 12.77 27.05
C LEU A 3 9.23 13.79 26.86
N LYS A 4 8.43 13.62 25.80
CA LYS A 4 7.05 14.14 25.74
C LYS A 4 6.00 13.08 25.41
N ILE A 5 6.41 11.82 25.15
CA ILE A 5 5.50 10.75 24.73
C ILE A 5 4.96 9.95 25.94
N ASP A 6 5.68 9.87 27.07
CA ASP A 6 5.32 8.96 28.17
C ASP A 6 4.29 9.47 29.19
N PHE A 7 4.03 10.78 29.29
CA PHE A 7 3.18 11.35 30.36
C PHE A 7 1.67 11.19 30.11
N TRP A 8 1.26 10.90 28.86
CA TRP A 8 -0.15 10.75 28.47
C TRP A 8 -0.75 9.37 28.80
N PHE A 9 0.07 8.39 29.16
CA PHE A 9 -0.32 6.97 29.20
C PHE A 9 -0.85 6.50 30.57
N VAL A 10 -0.53 7.20 31.67
CA VAL A 10 -0.84 6.75 33.05
C VAL A 10 -2.13 7.37 33.63
N ALA A 11 -2.56 8.54 33.14
CA ALA A 11 -3.79 9.18 33.61
C ALA A 11 -5.07 8.46 33.13
N ARG A 12 -4.98 7.73 32.00
CA ARG A 12 -6.09 7.17 31.20
C ARG A 12 -6.76 5.93 31.76
N ILE A 13 -6.10 5.29 32.71
CA ILE A 13 -6.56 4.05 33.35
C ILE A 13 -7.58 4.35 34.48
N LEU A 14 -7.62 5.59 35.00
CA LEU A 14 -8.39 5.91 36.21
C LEU A 14 -9.74 6.60 35.94
N ALA A 15 -10.04 7.02 34.70
CA ALA A 15 -11.23 7.83 34.41
C ALA A 15 -12.51 7.03 34.03
N ASN A 16 -12.44 5.72 33.74
CA ASN A 16 -13.58 4.97 33.13
C ASN A 16 -14.38 4.10 34.08
N GLN A 17 -14.47 4.50 35.34
CA GLN A 17 -15.21 3.77 36.38
C GLN A 17 -16.67 4.23 36.58
N HIS A 18 -17.29 4.88 35.60
CA HIS A 18 -18.73 5.16 35.59
C HIS A 18 -19.29 4.64 34.25
N VAL A 19 -19.92 3.47 34.15
CA VAL A 19 -21.19 3.06 34.77
C VAL A 19 -21.16 1.53 34.99
N VAL A 20 -21.18 1.10 36.25
CA VAL A 20 -21.57 -0.27 36.64
C VAL A 20 -22.73 -0.12 37.61
N ASP A 21 -23.95 -0.04 37.07
CA ASP A 21 -25.14 -0.34 37.87
C ASP A 21 -25.40 -1.85 37.74
N CYS A 22 -25.07 -2.58 38.81
CA CYS A 22 -25.41 -3.98 38.97
C CYS A 22 -26.94 -4.14 39.05
N ALA A 23 -27.59 -4.37 37.90
CA ALA A 23 -28.92 -4.96 37.87
C ALA A 23 -28.78 -6.46 38.14
N LYS A 24 -29.05 -6.89 39.38
CA LYS A 24 -29.24 -8.31 39.69
C LYS A 24 -30.46 -8.83 38.92
N CYS A 25 -30.25 -9.69 37.93
CA CYS A 25 -31.34 -10.28 37.18
C CYS A 25 -32.00 -11.41 38.00
N THR A 26 -33.33 -11.40 38.08
CA THR A 26 -34.13 -12.18 39.05
C THR A 26 -34.78 -13.45 38.48
N ASN A 27 -34.49 -13.84 37.23
CA ASN A 27 -35.11 -15.02 36.62
C ASN A 27 -34.11 -15.89 35.84
N GLU A 28 -33.84 -17.10 36.37
CA GLU A 28 -32.86 -18.04 35.82
C GLU A 28 -33.23 -18.52 34.40
N SER A 29 -34.52 -18.49 34.04
CA SER A 29 -35.01 -18.99 32.74
C SER A 29 -35.00 -17.97 31.59
N THR A 30 -34.67 -16.70 31.83
CA THR A 30 -34.70 -15.68 30.76
C THR A 30 -33.54 -15.86 29.77
N PRO A 31 -33.77 -15.94 28.45
CA PRO A 31 -32.71 -15.97 27.45
C PRO A 31 -31.95 -14.64 27.36
N TRP A 32 -30.64 -14.71 27.13
CA TRP A 32 -29.73 -13.58 27.05
C TRP A 32 -29.12 -13.46 25.65
N LEU A 33 -29.14 -12.24 25.12
CA LEU A 33 -28.48 -11.86 23.88
C LEU A 33 -27.45 -10.77 24.17
N VAL A 34 -26.18 -11.06 23.93
CA VAL A 34 -25.11 -10.06 23.99
C VAL A 34 -24.85 -9.54 22.58
N TRP A 35 -25.07 -8.25 22.35
CA TRP A 35 -24.86 -7.60 21.06
C TRP A 35 -23.73 -6.58 21.16
N VAL A 36 -22.70 -6.73 20.34
CA VAL A 36 -21.62 -5.74 20.24
C VAL A 36 -21.69 -5.03 18.89
N ASP A 37 -21.86 -3.71 18.91
CA ASP A 37 -22.06 -2.86 17.74
C ASP A 37 -21.71 -1.41 18.10
N ASP A 38 -20.85 -0.75 17.32
CA ASP A 38 -20.47 0.65 17.54
C ASP A 38 -21.58 1.65 17.20
N ALA A 39 -22.60 1.23 16.45
CA ALA A 39 -23.75 2.06 16.08
C ALA A 39 -25.06 1.31 16.34
N PRO A 40 -25.45 1.11 17.62
CA PRO A 40 -26.61 0.30 17.98
C PRO A 40 -27.95 0.86 17.52
N GLU A 41 -28.02 2.13 17.12
CA GLU A 41 -29.18 2.68 16.42
C GLU A 41 -29.52 1.89 15.13
N ASN A 42 -28.54 1.23 14.52
CA ASN A 42 -28.74 0.42 13.32
C ASN A 42 -29.45 -0.91 13.60
N ASN A 43 -29.55 -1.34 14.85
CA ASN A 43 -30.14 -2.62 15.25
C ASN A 43 -31.36 -2.50 16.17
N GLU A 44 -31.96 -1.31 16.28
CA GLU A 44 -33.14 -1.06 17.12
C GLU A 44 -34.29 -2.05 16.84
N ARG A 45 -34.54 -2.33 15.56
CA ARG A 45 -35.63 -3.23 15.14
C ARG A 45 -35.41 -4.67 15.63
N GLU A 46 -34.19 -5.18 15.49
CA GLU A 46 -33.80 -6.52 15.94
C GLU A 46 -33.84 -6.62 17.47
N VAL A 47 -33.40 -5.57 18.16
CA VAL A 47 -33.42 -5.50 19.63
C VAL A 47 -34.85 -5.41 20.17
N GLU A 48 -35.73 -4.64 19.54
CA GLU A 48 -37.16 -4.59 19.88
C GLU A 48 -37.82 -5.96 19.70
N LEU A 49 -37.52 -6.67 18.60
CA LEU A 49 -38.00 -8.04 18.39
C LEU A 49 -37.52 -8.97 19.51
N ALA A 50 -36.22 -8.94 19.84
CA ALA A 50 -35.66 -9.79 20.89
C ALA A 50 -36.37 -9.56 22.24
N ARG A 51 -36.57 -8.29 22.62
CA ARG A 51 -37.29 -7.93 23.85
C ARG A 51 -38.75 -8.38 23.82
N ALA A 52 -39.43 -8.27 22.68
CA ALA A 52 -40.80 -8.75 22.50
C ALA A 52 -40.91 -10.28 22.66
N GLN A 53 -39.82 -11.02 22.43
CA GLN A 53 -39.73 -12.47 22.68
C GLN A 53 -39.30 -12.82 24.10
N GLY A 54 -39.21 -11.84 25.02
CA GLY A 54 -38.77 -12.07 26.38
C GLY A 54 -37.27 -12.34 26.52
N ILE A 55 -36.46 -11.96 25.51
CA ILE A 55 -35.00 -12.04 25.55
C ILE A 55 -34.45 -10.76 26.19
N GLU A 56 -33.54 -10.92 27.14
CA GLU A 56 -32.79 -9.81 27.72
C GLU A 56 -31.58 -9.50 26.85
N VAL A 57 -31.43 -8.23 26.44
CA VAL A 57 -30.39 -7.80 25.48
C VAL A 57 -29.39 -6.87 26.15
N PHE A 58 -28.10 -7.23 26.07
CA PHE A 58 -26.97 -6.43 26.56
C PHE A 58 -26.21 -5.86 25.37
N GLN A 59 -26.24 -4.55 25.19
CA GLN A 59 -25.60 -3.85 24.07
C GLN A 59 -24.28 -3.21 24.50
N PHE A 60 -23.23 -3.40 23.71
CA PHE A 60 -21.90 -2.84 23.94
C PHE A 60 -21.40 -2.13 22.68
N TYR A 61 -20.81 -0.97 22.88
CA TYR A 61 -20.36 -0.07 21.79
C TYR A 61 -18.93 -0.37 21.33
N SER A 62 -18.19 -1.20 22.06
CA SER A 62 -16.78 -1.45 21.79
C SER A 62 -16.37 -2.88 22.15
N THR A 63 -15.37 -3.42 21.47
CA THR A 63 -14.81 -4.74 21.78
C THR A 63 -14.21 -4.75 23.18
N ALA A 64 -13.58 -3.64 23.59
CA ALA A 64 -12.99 -3.51 24.92
C ALA A 64 -14.05 -3.57 26.03
N SER A 65 -15.13 -2.79 25.91
CA SER A 65 -16.22 -2.78 26.90
C SER A 65 -16.93 -4.12 26.99
N ALA A 66 -17.20 -4.77 25.85
CA ALA A 66 -17.79 -6.10 25.81
C ALA A 66 -16.90 -7.13 26.52
N LYS A 67 -15.58 -7.15 26.22
CA LYS A 67 -14.63 -8.08 26.89
C LYS A 67 -14.58 -7.84 28.40
N ALA A 68 -14.52 -6.60 28.84
CA ALA A 68 -14.49 -6.25 30.26
C ALA A 68 -15.77 -6.72 30.97
N TRP A 69 -16.94 -6.49 30.36
CA TRP A 69 -18.21 -6.93 30.92
C TRP A 69 -18.35 -8.45 30.95
N ILE A 70 -17.93 -9.16 29.89
CA ILE A 70 -17.94 -10.63 29.85
C ILE A 70 -17.10 -11.21 30.99
N VAL A 71 -15.92 -10.64 31.26
CA VAL A 71 -15.07 -11.07 32.39
C VAL A 71 -15.76 -10.80 33.73
N ALA A 72 -16.38 -9.63 33.90
CA ALA A 72 -17.05 -9.27 35.14
C ALA A 72 -18.28 -10.13 35.45
N ASN A 73 -18.96 -10.66 34.43
CA ASN A 73 -20.22 -11.42 34.55
C ASN A 73 -20.07 -12.90 34.19
N GLU A 74 -18.85 -13.43 34.19
CA GLU A 74 -18.55 -14.78 33.69
C GLU A 74 -19.41 -15.87 34.35
N ALA A 75 -19.61 -15.83 35.68
CA ALA A 75 -20.37 -16.85 36.40
C ALA A 75 -21.83 -16.98 35.91
N GLU A 76 -22.51 -15.86 35.69
CA GLU A 76 -23.90 -15.83 35.21
C GLU A 76 -23.99 -16.24 33.74
N LEU A 77 -23.04 -15.78 32.92
CA LEU A 77 -22.94 -16.20 31.52
C LEU A 77 -22.75 -17.72 31.38
N ARG A 78 -22.02 -18.36 32.29
CA ARG A 78 -21.89 -19.84 32.31
C ARG A 78 -23.19 -20.55 32.60
N LEU A 79 -23.94 -20.10 33.60
CA LEU A 79 -25.24 -20.68 33.91
C LEU A 79 -26.19 -20.59 32.72
N LYS A 80 -26.17 -19.45 32.02
CA LYS A 80 -26.97 -19.25 30.80
C LYS A 80 -26.48 -20.12 29.63
N GLU A 81 -25.17 -20.23 29.43
CA GLU A 81 -24.58 -21.10 28.41
C GLU A 81 -24.92 -22.58 28.64
N GLU A 82 -24.77 -23.09 29.87
CA GLU A 82 -25.11 -24.46 30.24
C GLU A 82 -26.60 -24.77 30.00
N SER A 83 -27.45 -23.77 30.23
CA SER A 83 -28.88 -23.84 29.99
C SER A 83 -29.28 -23.59 28.52
N ARG A 84 -28.31 -23.33 27.63
CA ARG A 84 -28.50 -22.99 26.21
C ARG A 84 -29.33 -21.71 25.99
N LEU A 85 -29.27 -20.79 26.95
CA LEU A 85 -29.99 -19.53 27.00
C LEU A 85 -29.11 -18.33 26.63
N LEU A 86 -27.93 -18.52 26.05
CA LEU A 86 -26.97 -17.45 25.73
C LEU A 86 -26.55 -17.47 24.26
N ARG A 87 -26.69 -16.34 23.58
CA ARG A 87 -26.14 -16.10 22.22
C ARG A 87 -25.44 -14.76 22.14
N PHE A 88 -24.55 -14.65 21.15
CA PHE A 88 -23.83 -13.43 20.82
C PHE A 88 -24.11 -12.99 19.39
N ILE A 89 -24.33 -11.68 19.21
CA ILE A 89 -24.26 -11.02 17.91
C ILE A 89 -23.14 -9.98 17.96
N THR A 90 -22.38 -9.90 16.89
CA THR A 90 -21.33 -8.89 16.74
C THR A 90 -21.29 -8.41 15.31
N ASP A 91 -21.03 -7.12 15.09
CA ASP A 91 -20.51 -6.68 13.80
C ASP A 91 -19.14 -7.34 13.51
N ASN A 92 -18.67 -7.21 12.27
CA ASN A 92 -17.30 -7.59 11.91
C ASN A 92 -16.29 -6.48 12.17
N THR A 93 -16.71 -5.24 12.04
CA THR A 93 -15.87 -4.05 12.02
C THR A 93 -16.52 -2.96 12.87
N ARG A 94 -15.79 -2.36 13.80
CA ARG A 94 -16.35 -1.31 14.65
C ARG A 94 -15.36 -0.22 15.01
N TRP A 95 -15.84 0.99 15.13
CA TRP A 95 -15.10 2.11 15.69
C TRP A 95 -14.91 1.89 17.19
N GLU A 96 -13.66 1.73 17.58
CA GLU A 96 -13.23 1.60 18.96
C GLU A 96 -12.66 2.93 19.41
N ASN A 97 -12.92 3.33 20.65
CA ASN A 97 -12.16 4.40 21.26
C ASN A 97 -10.91 3.82 21.89
N ASP A 98 -9.74 4.16 21.34
CA ASP A 98 -8.46 3.64 21.84
C ASP A 98 -8.15 4.13 23.25
N ASN A 99 -8.90 5.12 23.74
CA ASN A 99 -8.65 5.65 25.06
C ASN A 99 -9.64 6.75 25.52
N ASP A 100 -9.85 6.88 26.83
CA ASP A 100 -10.91 7.72 27.40
C ASP A 100 -10.56 9.14 27.91
N ASP A 101 -9.29 9.53 28.10
CA ASP A 101 -8.93 10.89 28.61
C ASP A 101 -8.97 12.05 27.61
N ASN A 102 -9.24 11.82 26.32
CA ASN A 102 -9.27 12.92 25.36
C ASN A 102 -10.49 12.82 24.46
N PRO A 103 -11.60 13.54 24.76
CA PRO A 103 -12.80 13.56 23.93
C PRO A 103 -12.57 14.16 22.53
N THR A 104 -11.32 14.49 22.18
CA THR A 104 -10.90 14.99 20.87
C THR A 104 -10.05 14.00 20.07
N GLN A 105 -9.68 12.83 20.63
CA GLN A 105 -8.90 11.80 19.94
C GLN A 105 -9.85 10.76 19.35
N LYS A 106 -9.84 10.69 18.01
CA LYS A 106 -10.82 10.02 17.16
C LYS A 106 -10.84 8.50 17.34
N ASP A 107 -12.04 7.95 17.19
CA ASP A 107 -12.30 6.52 17.08
C ASP A 107 -11.36 5.86 16.03
N PHE A 108 -10.90 4.64 16.29
CA PHE A 108 -10.15 3.82 15.32
C PHE A 108 -11.02 2.65 14.86
N LEU A 109 -11.01 2.33 13.56
CA LEU A 109 -11.83 1.25 13.03
C LEU A 109 -11.13 -0.11 13.24
N ASN A 110 -11.64 -0.90 14.19
CA ASN A 110 -11.21 -2.27 14.43
C ASN A 110 -11.86 -3.21 13.40
N LEU A 111 -11.16 -3.48 12.29
CA LEU A 111 -11.65 -4.39 11.25
C LEU A 111 -11.76 -5.86 11.68
N ALA A 112 -11.11 -6.22 12.77
CA ALA A 112 -11.12 -7.57 13.31
C ALA A 112 -12.03 -7.68 14.53
N ALA A 113 -12.93 -6.72 14.76
CA ALA A 113 -13.76 -6.68 15.96
C ALA A 113 -14.55 -7.97 16.18
N GLY A 114 -15.20 -8.46 15.10
CA GLY A 114 -15.93 -9.72 15.13
C GLY A 114 -15.02 -10.92 15.44
N GLU A 115 -13.86 -11.01 14.79
CA GLU A 115 -12.89 -12.09 15.05
C GLU A 115 -12.31 -11.99 16.46
N GLN A 116 -12.00 -10.80 16.94
CA GLN A 116 -11.44 -10.59 18.27
C GLN A 116 -12.41 -10.98 19.37
N ILE A 117 -13.70 -10.65 19.24
CA ILE A 117 -14.75 -11.10 20.16
C ILE A 117 -14.89 -12.63 20.08
N LEU A 118 -14.99 -13.19 18.87
CA LEU A 118 -15.14 -14.62 18.68
C LEU A 118 -13.96 -15.41 19.24
N ARG A 119 -12.73 -15.00 18.92
CA ARG A 119 -11.49 -15.57 19.45
C ARG A 119 -11.39 -15.42 20.96
N PHE A 120 -11.83 -14.29 21.52
CA PHE A 120 -11.86 -14.07 22.96
C PHE A 120 -12.84 -15.03 23.66
N LEU A 121 -14.07 -15.16 23.15
CA LEU A 121 -15.07 -16.09 23.68
C LEU A 121 -14.58 -17.54 23.62
N ARG A 122 -14.01 -17.95 22.48
CA ARG A 122 -13.51 -19.31 22.27
C ARG A 122 -12.25 -19.59 23.09
N GLY A 123 -11.37 -18.60 23.26
CA GLY A 123 -10.21 -18.68 24.17
C GLY A 123 -10.61 -18.85 25.63
N ARG A 124 -11.79 -18.35 26.01
CA ARG A 124 -12.42 -18.62 27.30
C ARG A 124 -13.28 -19.87 27.31
N GLN A 125 -13.29 -20.70 26.27
CA GLN A 125 -14.09 -21.93 26.20
C GLN A 125 -15.61 -21.72 26.21
N TYR A 126 -16.12 -20.57 25.78
CA TYR A 126 -17.55 -20.45 25.46
C TYR A 126 -17.84 -21.23 24.16
N ARG A 127 -18.91 -22.02 24.15
CA ARG A 127 -19.49 -22.73 22.99
C ARG A 127 -20.82 -22.12 22.53
N SER A 128 -21.33 -21.10 23.21
CA SER A 128 -22.52 -20.36 22.78
C SER A 128 -22.45 -19.95 21.30
N PRO A 129 -23.60 -19.98 20.59
CA PRO A 129 -23.76 -19.43 19.26
C PRO A 129 -23.24 -18.00 19.11
N VAL A 130 -22.47 -17.76 18.05
CA VAL A 130 -22.01 -16.41 17.68
C VAL A 130 -22.35 -16.13 16.22
N LEU A 131 -23.20 -15.14 16.00
CA LEU A 131 -23.50 -14.64 14.66
C LEU A 131 -22.74 -13.33 14.43
N VAL A 132 -21.87 -13.32 13.42
CA VAL A 132 -21.26 -12.09 12.92
C VAL A 132 -22.22 -11.47 11.91
N TYR A 133 -23.07 -10.54 12.36
CA TYR A 133 -24.05 -9.88 11.50
C TYR A 133 -23.39 -8.67 10.85
N CYS A 134 -23.08 -8.80 9.57
CA CYS A 134 -22.21 -7.88 8.85
C CYS A 134 -23.01 -7.21 7.75
N CYS A 135 -23.01 -5.89 7.64
CA CYS A 135 -23.57 -5.24 6.44
C CYS A 135 -22.65 -5.47 5.23
N PHE A 136 -21.88 -4.45 4.82
CA PHE A 136 -21.04 -4.53 3.62
C PHE A 136 -19.71 -5.29 3.83
N SER A 137 -19.39 -5.71 5.06
CA SER A 137 -18.11 -6.31 5.48
C SER A 137 -18.05 -7.84 5.45
N ILE A 138 -19.07 -8.50 4.87
CA ILE A 138 -19.18 -9.98 4.89
C ILE A 138 -17.96 -10.71 4.38
N LYS A 139 -17.26 -10.18 3.36
CA LYS A 139 -16.10 -10.83 2.73
C LYS A 139 -14.92 -11.06 3.69
N LEU A 140 -14.86 -10.33 4.80
CA LEU A 140 -13.80 -10.41 5.81
C LEU A 140 -14.10 -11.43 6.93
N THR A 141 -15.22 -12.14 6.85
CA THR A 141 -15.72 -12.97 7.96
C THR A 141 -15.44 -14.47 7.79
N ARG A 142 -14.62 -14.88 6.81
CA ARG A 142 -14.31 -16.30 6.56
C ARG A 142 -13.69 -17.00 7.77
N TYR A 143 -13.12 -16.23 8.71
CA TYR A 143 -12.63 -16.76 9.98
C TYR A 143 -13.70 -17.54 10.75
N VAL A 144 -15.01 -17.27 10.58
CA VAL A 144 -16.09 -18.01 11.25
C VAL A 144 -16.06 -19.51 10.94
N LEU A 145 -15.54 -19.90 9.76
CA LEU A 145 -15.38 -21.31 9.40
C LEU A 145 -14.37 -22.06 10.29
N GLY A 146 -13.48 -21.33 10.97
CA GLY A 146 -12.50 -21.87 11.90
C GLY A 146 -13.01 -22.01 13.34
N TYR A 147 -14.24 -21.58 13.64
CA TYR A 147 -14.79 -21.60 14.99
C TYR A 147 -16.09 -22.41 15.05
N GLU A 148 -16.21 -23.27 16.06
CA GLU A 148 -17.44 -24.02 16.33
C GLU A 148 -18.61 -23.06 16.60
N ARG A 149 -19.81 -23.40 16.10
CA ARG A 149 -21.06 -22.62 16.28
C ARG A 149 -20.88 -21.13 16.00
N ALA A 150 -20.22 -20.83 14.89
CA ALA A 150 -20.03 -19.48 14.39
C ALA A 150 -20.58 -19.36 12.97
N GLY A 151 -21.23 -18.24 12.68
CA GLY A 151 -21.76 -17.93 11.36
C GLY A 151 -21.58 -16.47 11.04
N SER A 152 -21.65 -16.13 9.76
CA SER A 152 -21.67 -14.74 9.31
C SER A 152 -22.70 -14.53 8.22
N THR A 153 -23.39 -13.38 8.23
CA THR A 153 -24.41 -13.07 7.24
C THR A 153 -24.55 -11.57 7.01
N THR A 154 -25.01 -11.20 5.82
CA THR A 154 -25.54 -9.84 5.52
C THR A 154 -27.04 -9.74 5.54
N TRP A 155 -27.70 -10.87 5.74
CA TRP A 155 -29.11 -10.97 5.47
C TRP A 155 -29.90 -10.82 6.77
N MET A 156 -30.59 -9.69 6.91
CA MET A 156 -31.42 -9.36 8.07
C MET A 156 -32.40 -10.49 8.43
N GLY A 157 -32.97 -11.17 7.43
CA GLY A 157 -33.88 -12.30 7.67
C GLY A 157 -33.26 -13.43 8.49
N LEU A 158 -31.96 -13.72 8.29
CA LEU A 158 -31.24 -14.73 9.06
C LEU A 158 -30.91 -14.25 10.46
N CYS A 159 -30.56 -12.97 10.63
CA CYS A 159 -30.34 -12.37 11.95
C CYS A 159 -31.63 -12.42 12.80
N LEU A 160 -32.77 -12.07 12.21
CA LEU A 160 -34.06 -12.20 12.88
C LEU A 160 -34.34 -13.66 13.24
N ALA A 161 -34.23 -14.60 12.30
CA ALA A 161 -34.43 -16.03 12.58
C ALA A 161 -33.53 -16.56 13.71
N PHE A 162 -32.27 -16.12 13.77
CA PHE A 162 -31.33 -16.43 14.84
C PHE A 162 -31.79 -15.93 16.21
N ILE A 163 -32.39 -14.73 16.26
CA ILE A 163 -32.97 -14.17 17.50
C ILE A 163 -34.25 -14.93 17.89
N GLU A 164 -35.12 -15.22 16.93
CA GLU A 164 -36.38 -15.91 17.23
C GLU A 164 -36.17 -17.35 17.72
N ALA A 165 -35.17 -18.05 17.17
CA ALA A 165 -34.79 -19.39 17.63
C ALA A 165 -34.37 -19.37 19.11
N LEU A 166 -33.66 -18.33 19.56
CA LEU A 166 -33.34 -18.15 20.98
C LEU A 166 -34.61 -17.96 21.84
N GLY A 167 -35.53 -17.11 21.40
CA GLY A 167 -36.79 -16.85 22.12
C GLY A 167 -37.68 -18.08 22.23
N ARG A 168 -37.65 -18.96 21.23
CA ARG A 168 -38.36 -20.27 21.25
C ARG A 168 -37.62 -21.37 22.03
N GLY A 169 -36.38 -21.12 22.46
CA GLY A 169 -35.54 -22.14 23.11
C GLY A 169 -35.08 -23.25 22.15
N GLU A 170 -35.00 -22.96 20.86
CA GLU A 170 -34.51 -23.90 19.85
C GLU A 170 -33.00 -24.08 19.96
N VAL A 171 -32.55 -25.34 19.87
CA VAL A 171 -31.14 -25.72 20.02
C VAL A 171 -30.54 -26.22 18.70
N ASP A 172 -31.34 -26.90 17.89
CA ASP A 172 -30.93 -27.53 16.63
C ASP A 172 -31.19 -26.62 15.43
N ASP A 173 -30.77 -25.36 15.53
CA ASP A 173 -31.01 -24.30 14.54
C ASP A 173 -29.74 -23.98 13.73
N ASP A 174 -29.00 -24.98 13.25
CA ASP A 174 -27.68 -24.81 12.62
C ASP A 174 -27.67 -24.09 11.25
N GLY A 175 -28.83 -23.74 10.71
CA GLY A 175 -28.97 -23.13 9.37
C GLY A 175 -28.29 -21.78 9.18
N TRP A 176 -27.87 -21.13 10.26
CA TRP A 176 -27.10 -19.87 10.25
C TRP A 176 -25.58 -20.06 10.35
N GLU A 177 -25.10 -21.29 10.57
CA GLU A 177 -23.67 -21.56 10.74
C GLU A 177 -22.92 -21.51 9.40
N GLY A 178 -21.68 -21.01 9.45
CA GLY A 178 -20.81 -20.89 8.29
C GLY A 178 -20.72 -19.49 7.69
N TYR A 179 -19.91 -19.38 6.64
CA TYR A 179 -19.61 -18.11 5.98
C TYR A 179 -20.70 -17.73 4.98
N GLN A 180 -21.16 -16.48 5.04
CA GLN A 180 -22.21 -15.97 4.17
C GLN A 180 -23.46 -16.87 4.23
N ALA A 181 -23.90 -17.17 5.44
CA ALA A 181 -25.09 -17.96 5.68
C ALA A 181 -26.30 -17.23 5.09
N GLU A 182 -26.91 -17.86 4.10
CA GLU A 182 -28.20 -17.50 3.54
C GLU A 182 -29.25 -18.36 4.24
N ALA A 183 -30.53 -17.95 4.26
CA ALA A 183 -31.56 -18.94 4.62
C ALA A 183 -31.38 -20.12 3.67
N ARG A 184 -30.99 -21.27 4.23
CA ARG A 184 -31.51 -22.50 3.71
C ARG A 184 -33.00 -22.32 3.72
N VAL A 185 -33.57 -22.26 2.53
CA VAL A 185 -34.98 -22.05 2.31
C VAL A 185 -35.72 -23.06 3.19
N PHE A 186 -36.21 -22.60 4.35
CA PHE A 186 -37.20 -23.30 5.13
C PHE A 186 -38.48 -23.23 4.28
N GLY A 187 -38.63 -24.16 3.34
CA GLY A 187 -39.81 -24.31 2.46
C GLY A 187 -39.61 -23.81 1.02
N GLY A 188 -39.25 -24.73 0.12
CA GLY A 188 -38.70 -24.49 -1.22
C GLY A 188 -39.56 -23.77 -2.24
N PHE A 189 -38.90 -23.30 -3.31
CA PHE A 189 -39.39 -23.26 -4.69
C PHE A 189 -38.21 -23.04 -5.64
N GLU A 190 -37.91 -24.03 -6.48
CA GLU A 190 -36.95 -23.95 -7.59
C GLU A 190 -37.56 -23.24 -8.80
N SER A 191 -36.77 -22.41 -9.48
CA SER A 191 -36.76 -22.18 -10.94
C SER A 191 -35.66 -21.15 -11.24
N GLY A 192 -34.87 -21.17 -12.31
CA GLY A 192 -34.77 -22.00 -13.49
C GLY A 192 -33.68 -21.39 -14.38
N SER A 193 -32.93 -22.25 -15.04
CA SER A 193 -31.82 -22.00 -15.98
C SER A 193 -32.07 -20.97 -17.08
N GLY A 194 -31.02 -20.27 -17.53
CA GLY A 194 -31.02 -19.49 -18.78
C GLY A 194 -29.62 -19.24 -19.34
N SER A 195 -29.24 -20.03 -20.33
CA SER A 195 -28.02 -19.98 -21.15
C SER A 195 -28.03 -18.95 -22.28
N GLY A 196 -26.83 -18.55 -22.74
CA GLY A 196 -26.58 -17.87 -24.03
C GLY A 196 -25.84 -16.54 -23.80
N SER A 197 -24.78 -16.13 -24.50
CA SER A 197 -24.08 -16.58 -25.71
C SER A 197 -23.03 -15.49 -25.98
N ARG A 198 -21.77 -15.85 -26.27
CA ARG A 198 -20.68 -14.90 -26.63
C ARG A 198 -20.89 -14.30 -28.02
N PRO A 199 -20.54 -13.03 -28.25
CA PRO A 199 -20.06 -12.57 -29.54
C PRO A 199 -18.55 -12.28 -29.49
N SER A 200 -17.86 -12.88 -30.45
CA SER A 200 -16.55 -12.50 -30.92
C SER A 200 -16.61 -11.15 -31.67
N SER A 201 -15.82 -10.17 -31.25
CA SER A 201 -15.46 -9.03 -32.08
C SER A 201 -14.00 -8.65 -31.82
N ALA A 202 -13.24 -8.51 -32.90
CA ALA A 202 -11.89 -7.99 -32.91
C ALA A 202 -11.91 -6.55 -32.35
N SER A 203 -11.30 -6.35 -31.18
CA SER A 203 -11.30 -5.06 -30.50
C SER A 203 -10.12 -4.20 -30.94
N SER A 204 -10.44 -2.99 -31.37
CA SER A 204 -9.59 -1.81 -31.30
C SER A 204 -8.64 -1.85 -30.10
N VAL A 205 -7.36 -1.60 -30.33
CA VAL A 205 -6.38 -1.39 -29.25
C VAL A 205 -6.84 -0.16 -28.46
N SER A 206 -7.44 -0.39 -27.29
CA SER A 206 -8.06 0.62 -26.43
C SER A 206 -7.06 1.74 -26.11
N SER A 207 -7.51 2.99 -26.30
CA SER A 207 -6.77 4.24 -26.09
C SER A 207 -6.25 4.43 -24.67
N THR A 208 -6.67 3.62 -23.71
CA THR A 208 -6.30 3.78 -22.31
C THR A 208 -5.03 3.04 -21.87
N ARG A 209 -4.58 2.05 -22.67
CA ARG A 209 -3.48 1.14 -22.35
C ARG A 209 -2.09 1.79 -22.21
N LEU A 210 -1.83 2.88 -22.95
CA LEU A 210 -0.49 3.47 -23.08
C LEU A 210 -0.20 4.60 -22.06
N ARG A 211 -1.14 4.97 -21.19
CA ARG A 211 -1.00 6.12 -20.28
C ARG A 211 0.20 6.04 -19.32
N ARG A 212 0.68 4.84 -18.98
CA ARG A 212 1.80 4.66 -18.04
C ARG A 212 3.13 5.23 -18.53
N PHE A 213 3.33 5.29 -19.84
CA PHE A 213 4.61 5.69 -20.43
C PHE A 213 4.73 7.20 -20.70
N GLY A 214 3.90 8.02 -20.04
CA GLY A 214 4.12 9.47 -19.96
C GLY A 214 2.96 10.31 -19.42
N ASP A 215 2.23 9.79 -18.43
CA ASP A 215 1.04 10.45 -17.87
C ASP A 215 1.31 11.91 -17.45
N GLU A 216 0.32 12.77 -17.65
CA GLU A 216 0.31 14.16 -17.23
C GLU A 216 0.45 14.27 -15.70
N ALA A 217 -0.10 13.35 -14.91
CA ALA A 217 0.08 13.37 -13.46
C ALA A 217 1.56 13.17 -13.10
N THR A 218 2.23 12.20 -13.73
CA THR A 218 3.67 11.92 -13.58
C THR A 218 4.51 13.11 -14.09
N THR A 219 4.11 13.71 -15.20
CA THR A 219 4.73 14.92 -15.74
C THR A 219 4.58 16.11 -14.79
N ASN A 220 3.42 16.32 -14.20
CA ASN A 220 3.21 17.38 -13.21
C ASN A 220 3.96 17.13 -11.90
N LEU A 221 4.37 15.89 -11.60
CA LEU A 221 5.24 15.56 -10.47
C LEU A 221 6.71 15.76 -10.79
N LEU A 222 7.11 15.42 -12.02
CA LEU A 222 8.43 15.72 -12.57
C LEU A 222 8.75 17.22 -12.51
N PHE A 223 7.73 18.08 -12.55
CA PHE A 223 7.87 19.55 -12.63
C PHE A 223 6.98 20.32 -11.63
N GLY A 224 6.54 19.66 -10.55
CA GLY A 224 5.56 20.17 -9.59
C GLY A 224 6.00 21.39 -8.79
N VAL A 225 5.08 22.36 -8.68
CA VAL A 225 5.26 23.78 -8.35
C VAL A 225 5.38 24.04 -6.85
N GLY A 226 6.52 24.60 -6.41
CA GLY A 226 6.55 25.48 -5.24
C GLY A 226 6.06 26.88 -5.63
N SER A 227 5.35 27.56 -4.72
CA SER A 227 4.86 28.94 -4.86
C SER A 227 6.02 29.94 -5.06
N GLY A 228 6.55 30.02 -6.29
CA GLY A 228 7.72 30.85 -6.57
C GLY A 228 8.18 30.96 -8.04
N GLY A 229 7.43 30.44 -9.03
CA GLY A 229 7.66 30.76 -10.45
C GLY A 229 8.98 30.32 -11.08
N ALA A 230 9.81 29.54 -10.37
CA ALA A 230 10.99 28.88 -10.92
C ALA A 230 10.84 27.37 -10.69
N VAL A 231 10.85 26.60 -11.77
CA VAL A 231 10.95 25.13 -11.67
C VAL A 231 12.35 24.82 -11.16
N ARG A 232 12.43 24.49 -9.88
CA ARG A 232 13.56 23.73 -9.37
C ARG A 232 13.36 22.32 -9.89
N ALA A 233 14.31 21.78 -10.65
CA ALA A 233 14.47 20.33 -10.74
C ALA A 233 14.36 19.80 -9.30
N THR A 234 13.33 19.02 -9.04
CA THR A 234 12.66 18.90 -7.75
C THR A 234 13.56 18.31 -6.66
N SER A 235 14.24 19.15 -5.88
CA SER A 235 14.70 18.72 -4.55
C SER A 235 13.49 18.74 -3.63
N ILE A 236 12.90 17.57 -3.36
CA ILE A 236 12.04 17.42 -2.19
C ILE A 236 12.82 18.00 -0.99
N PRO A 237 12.21 18.89 -0.17
CA PRO A 237 12.91 19.50 0.94
C PRO A 237 13.63 18.43 1.76
N PRO A 238 14.90 18.63 2.16
CA PRO A 238 15.61 17.65 2.97
C PRO A 238 14.84 17.21 4.22
N SER A 239 14.04 18.12 4.80
CA SER A 239 13.08 17.84 5.88
C SER A 239 12.04 16.79 5.50
N ARG A 240 11.40 16.91 4.34
CA ARG A 240 10.41 15.93 3.85
C ARG A 240 11.04 14.58 3.56
N VAL A 241 12.24 14.54 2.96
CA VAL A 241 12.99 13.29 2.78
C VAL A 241 13.28 12.64 4.15
N HIS A 242 13.65 13.44 5.14
CA HIS A 242 13.89 12.95 6.50
C HIS A 242 12.60 12.39 7.15
N GLU A 243 11.46 13.08 7.02
CA GLU A 243 10.15 12.61 7.49
C GLU A 243 9.76 11.27 6.85
N MET A 244 9.94 11.15 5.54
CA MET A 244 9.66 9.91 4.80
C MET A 244 10.53 8.75 5.30
N ARG A 245 11.83 8.99 5.52
CA ARG A 245 12.75 7.99 6.09
C ARG A 245 12.33 7.59 7.50
N HIS A 246 11.92 8.55 8.33
CA HIS A 246 11.41 8.27 9.67
C HIS A 246 10.13 7.43 9.62
N ALA A 247 9.21 7.72 8.70
CA ALA A 247 8.01 6.91 8.48
C ALA A 247 8.32 5.49 8.01
N VAL A 248 9.31 5.29 7.12
CA VAL A 248 9.76 3.95 6.76
C VAL A 248 10.30 3.19 7.97
N ARG A 249 11.15 3.81 8.79
CA ARG A 249 11.64 3.19 10.03
C ARG A 249 10.47 2.84 10.96
N TYR A 250 9.50 3.74 11.11
CA TYR A 250 8.32 3.51 11.93
C TYR A 250 7.51 2.31 11.43
N ILE A 251 7.20 2.25 10.13
CA ILE A 251 6.45 1.16 9.52
C ILE A 251 7.18 -0.18 9.69
N ARG A 252 8.49 -0.22 9.40
CA ARG A 252 9.31 -1.44 9.54
C ARG A 252 9.40 -1.89 11.00
N ARG A 253 9.65 -0.96 11.94
CA ARG A 253 9.69 -1.27 13.37
C ARG A 253 8.35 -1.76 13.88
N ASN A 254 7.23 -1.31 13.31
CA ASN A 254 5.89 -1.69 13.72
C ASN A 254 5.22 -2.61 12.69
N TRP A 255 5.98 -3.47 12.00
CA TRP A 255 5.43 -4.34 10.95
C TRP A 255 4.35 -5.31 11.47
N TRP A 256 4.26 -5.54 12.79
CA TRP A 256 3.14 -6.28 13.41
C TRP A 256 1.79 -5.55 13.27
N ASN A 257 1.78 -4.24 13.06
CA ASN A 257 0.59 -3.43 12.73
C ASN A 257 0.24 -3.48 11.24
N TYR A 258 0.79 -4.42 10.46
CA TYR A 258 0.48 -4.62 9.04
C TYR A 258 -1.02 -4.55 8.71
N PRO A 259 -1.95 -5.16 9.48
CA PRO A 259 -3.38 -5.06 9.18
C PRO A 259 -3.92 -3.62 9.23
N ILE A 260 -3.37 -2.77 10.11
CA ILE A 260 -3.76 -1.35 10.25
C ILE A 260 -3.23 -0.56 9.05
N PHE A 261 -1.95 -0.71 8.72
CA PHE A 261 -1.39 -0.04 7.55
C PHE A 261 -2.07 -0.46 6.24
N LEU A 262 -2.39 -1.76 6.12
CA LEU A 262 -3.12 -2.29 4.98
C LEU A 262 -4.55 -1.77 4.91
N HIS A 263 -5.24 -1.63 6.04
CA HIS A 263 -6.57 -1.05 6.09
C HIS A 263 -6.59 0.37 5.53
N ASP A 264 -5.70 1.22 6.03
CA ASP A 264 -5.66 2.63 5.65
C ASP A 264 -5.31 2.82 4.17
N LEU A 265 -4.44 1.95 3.64
CA LEU A 265 -4.14 1.86 2.22
C LEU A 265 -5.36 1.37 1.41
N CYS A 266 -6.00 0.28 1.82
CA CYS A 266 -7.18 -0.27 1.14
C CYS A 266 -8.35 0.70 1.14
N SER A 267 -8.59 1.43 2.23
CA SER A 267 -9.61 2.48 2.30
C SER A 267 -9.34 3.57 1.26
N SER A 268 -8.07 3.88 0.99
CA SER A 268 -7.68 4.84 -0.05
C SER A 268 -7.85 4.28 -1.46
N LEU A 269 -7.88 2.96 -1.64
CA LEU A 269 -8.01 2.30 -2.94
C LEU A 269 -9.45 1.85 -3.28
N LEU A 270 -10.32 1.72 -2.27
CA LEU A 270 -11.58 1.01 -2.35
C LEU A 270 -12.54 1.57 -3.41
N ASP A 271 -12.71 2.88 -3.44
CA ASP A 271 -13.63 3.57 -4.35
C ASP A 271 -13.29 3.37 -5.82
N ALA A 272 -12.00 3.19 -6.13
CA ALA A 272 -11.50 3.07 -7.50
C ALA A 272 -11.34 1.61 -7.95
N VAL A 273 -10.72 0.78 -7.12
CA VAL A 273 -10.28 -0.58 -7.49
C VAL A 273 -11.35 -1.64 -7.20
N GLY A 274 -12.21 -1.38 -6.20
CA GLY A 274 -13.24 -2.28 -5.75
C GLY A 274 -12.72 -3.41 -4.84
N PRO A 275 -13.57 -3.92 -3.94
CA PRO A 275 -13.15 -4.81 -2.84
C PRO A 275 -12.67 -6.19 -3.30
N SER A 276 -13.23 -6.73 -4.40
CA SER A 276 -12.86 -8.07 -4.88
C SER A 276 -11.40 -8.11 -5.36
N LEU A 277 -11.00 -7.13 -6.17
CA LEU A 277 -9.63 -7.04 -6.68
C LEU A 277 -8.64 -6.70 -5.55
N LEU A 278 -9.00 -5.84 -4.60
CA LEU A 278 -8.16 -5.58 -3.42
C LEU A 278 -7.96 -6.82 -2.56
N SER A 279 -8.99 -7.65 -2.37
CA SER A 279 -8.86 -8.90 -1.63
C SER A 279 -7.96 -9.91 -2.33
N GLU A 280 -7.95 -9.93 -3.65
CA GLU A 280 -7.03 -10.77 -4.44
C GLU A 280 -5.60 -10.24 -4.36
N VAL A 281 -5.41 -8.94 -4.45
CA VAL A 281 -4.11 -8.28 -4.38
C VAL A 281 -3.47 -8.47 -3.01
N PHE A 282 -4.24 -8.28 -1.93
CA PHE A 282 -3.74 -8.25 -0.56
C PHE A 282 -4.14 -9.48 0.29
N HIS A 283 -4.36 -10.65 -0.34
CA HIS A 283 -4.77 -11.86 0.38
C HIS A 283 -3.71 -12.43 1.33
N SER A 284 -2.44 -12.01 1.19
CA SER A 284 -1.33 -12.47 2.02
C SER A 284 -0.44 -11.30 2.43
N ARG A 285 0.13 -11.42 3.63
CA ARG A 285 1.13 -10.48 4.14
C ARG A 285 2.37 -10.51 3.24
N ARG A 286 2.90 -9.34 2.89
CA ARG A 286 4.16 -9.21 2.17
C ARG A 286 5.33 -9.19 3.14
N GLU A 287 6.38 -9.92 2.81
CA GLU A 287 7.62 -9.99 3.58
C GLU A 287 8.81 -9.92 2.63
N TRP A 288 9.90 -9.33 3.12
CA TRP A 288 11.19 -9.38 2.44
C TRP A 288 11.72 -10.81 2.50
N VAL A 289 12.16 -11.36 1.37
CA VAL A 289 12.79 -12.68 1.34
C VAL A 289 14.26 -12.56 1.72
N ASP A 290 14.68 -13.36 2.70
CA ASP A 290 16.09 -13.46 3.10
C ASP A 290 16.89 -14.29 2.09
N GLY A 291 17.94 -13.68 1.52
CA GLY A 291 18.98 -14.40 0.78
C GLY A 291 18.72 -14.71 -0.70
N GLU A 292 19.73 -15.35 -1.32
CA GLU A 292 19.77 -15.84 -2.71
C GLU A 292 19.06 -17.19 -2.89
N GLU A 293 18.23 -17.63 -1.93
CA GLU A 293 17.46 -18.86 -2.12
C GLU A 293 16.50 -18.66 -3.29
N GLU A 294 16.78 -19.35 -4.40
CA GLU A 294 15.88 -19.35 -5.54
C GLU A 294 14.52 -19.84 -5.04
N PRO A 295 13.44 -19.04 -5.17
CA PRO A 295 12.11 -19.53 -4.88
C PRO A 295 11.88 -20.74 -5.78
N THR A 296 11.70 -21.90 -5.15
CA THR A 296 11.36 -23.14 -5.87
C THR A 296 10.18 -22.88 -6.80
N VAL A 297 10.06 -23.65 -7.89
CA VAL A 297 8.95 -23.47 -8.86
C VAL A 297 7.56 -23.50 -8.17
N THR A 298 7.46 -24.21 -7.05
CA THR A 298 6.31 -24.22 -6.14
C THR A 298 6.11 -22.91 -5.36
N ASP A 299 7.17 -22.25 -4.91
CA ASP A 299 7.12 -20.98 -4.17
C ASP A 299 6.68 -19.79 -5.04
N ARG A 300 7.02 -19.81 -6.34
CA ARG A 300 6.57 -18.81 -7.32
C ARG A 300 5.04 -18.80 -7.51
N SER A 301 4.37 -19.90 -7.19
CA SER A 301 2.90 -19.98 -7.20
C SER A 301 2.27 -19.48 -5.88
N VAL A 302 3.07 -19.34 -4.82
CA VAL A 302 2.66 -18.88 -3.47
C VAL A 302 2.88 -17.37 -3.30
N GLN A 303 3.92 -16.80 -3.93
CA GLN A 303 4.11 -15.34 -3.93
C GLN A 303 3.15 -14.65 -4.91
N SER A 304 2.13 -14.01 -4.35
CA SER A 304 1.26 -13.13 -5.09
C SER A 304 1.98 -11.82 -5.41
N TYR A 305 2.33 -11.60 -6.67
CA TYR A 305 2.73 -10.28 -7.18
C TYR A 305 1.50 -9.42 -7.53
N GLY A 306 0.49 -9.47 -6.66
CA GLY A 306 -0.80 -8.86 -6.89
C GLY A 306 -0.71 -7.34 -7.07
N LEU A 307 0.19 -6.68 -6.33
CA LEU A 307 0.31 -5.22 -6.38
C LEU A 307 0.96 -4.77 -7.69
N ILE A 308 1.99 -5.45 -8.17
CA ILE A 308 2.58 -5.20 -9.51
C ILE A 308 1.54 -5.45 -10.60
N ARG A 309 0.76 -6.53 -10.51
CA ARG A 309 -0.32 -6.81 -11.47
C ARG A 309 -1.37 -5.69 -11.47
N LEU A 310 -1.80 -5.25 -10.29
CA LEU A 310 -2.70 -4.11 -10.14
C LEU A 310 -2.11 -2.84 -10.76
N TYR A 311 -0.84 -2.55 -10.50
CA TYR A 311 -0.12 -1.41 -11.10
C TYR A 311 -0.15 -1.43 -12.64
N THR A 312 -0.16 -2.60 -13.26
CA THR A 312 -0.23 -2.71 -14.73
C THR A 312 -1.66 -2.56 -15.29
N THR A 313 -2.69 -2.50 -14.44
CA THR A 313 -4.04 -2.13 -14.88
C THR A 313 -4.15 -0.62 -15.00
N GLU A 314 -5.07 -0.12 -15.85
CA GLU A 314 -5.32 1.32 -15.96
C GLU A 314 -5.79 1.94 -14.64
N ILE A 315 -6.78 1.30 -13.99
CA ILE A 315 -7.36 1.79 -12.73
C ILE A 315 -6.32 1.77 -11.61
N GLY A 316 -5.58 0.66 -11.50
CA GLY A 316 -4.54 0.50 -10.49
C GLY A 316 -3.39 1.47 -10.71
N TYR A 317 -2.90 1.65 -11.93
CA TYR A 317 -1.86 2.65 -12.21
C TYR A 317 -2.27 4.05 -11.74
N ASN A 318 -3.42 4.53 -12.21
CA ASN A 318 -3.88 5.89 -11.91
C ASN A 318 -3.99 6.10 -10.40
N ARG A 319 -4.56 5.13 -9.68
CA ARG A 319 -4.78 5.26 -8.24
C ARG A 319 -3.51 5.08 -7.41
N LEU A 320 -2.65 4.14 -7.77
CA LEU A 320 -1.39 3.92 -7.06
C LEU A 320 -0.42 5.08 -7.27
N VAL A 321 -0.32 5.61 -8.48
CA VAL A 321 0.47 6.81 -8.75
C VAL A 321 -0.10 8.00 -7.98
N GLU A 322 -1.42 8.21 -7.97
CA GLU A 322 -2.04 9.26 -7.14
C GLU A 322 -1.61 9.15 -5.66
N ILE A 323 -1.79 7.97 -5.05
CA ILE A 323 -1.43 7.75 -3.64
C ILE A 323 0.08 7.94 -3.40
N LEU A 324 0.94 7.38 -4.24
CA LEU A 324 2.40 7.52 -4.10
C LEU A 324 2.86 8.98 -4.20
N THR A 325 2.06 9.82 -4.85
CA THR A 325 2.45 11.18 -5.18
C THR A 325 1.84 12.21 -4.24
N ASP A 326 0.84 11.82 -3.45
CA ASP A 326 0.34 12.58 -2.31
C ASP A 326 1.47 12.94 -1.33
N VAL A 327 2.47 12.07 -1.14
CA VAL A 327 3.61 12.33 -0.24
C VAL A 327 4.35 13.63 -0.56
N PHE A 328 4.38 14.01 -1.84
CA PHE A 328 5.02 15.23 -2.33
C PHE A 328 4.10 16.44 -2.37
N ARG A 329 2.78 16.22 -2.32
CA ARG A 329 1.75 17.26 -2.47
C ARG A 329 1.11 17.68 -1.15
N LEU A 330 1.23 16.87 -0.10
CA LEU A 330 0.82 17.26 1.24
C LEU A 330 1.71 18.43 1.68
N ASP A 331 1.12 19.60 1.89
CA ASP A 331 1.77 20.79 2.47
C ASP A 331 2.57 20.41 3.74
N ASP A 332 3.45 21.30 4.24
CA ASP A 332 4.31 21.07 5.42
C ASP A 332 3.55 20.66 6.71
N ASP A 333 2.22 20.66 6.67
CA ASP A 333 1.31 20.29 7.75
C ASP A 333 0.77 18.85 7.66
N ILE A 334 1.68 17.87 7.51
CA ILE A 334 1.36 16.44 7.77
C ILE A 334 0.78 16.27 9.18
N THR A 335 1.12 17.17 10.11
CA THR A 335 0.74 17.13 11.53
C THR A 335 -0.58 17.84 11.88
N GLN A 336 -1.18 18.65 11.00
CA GLN A 336 -2.39 19.41 11.39
C GLN A 336 -3.68 18.62 11.36
N THR A 337 -3.77 17.59 10.51
CA THR A 337 -4.98 16.74 10.46
C THR A 337 -4.60 15.27 10.54
N PRO A 338 -5.32 14.46 11.35
CA PRO A 338 -5.13 13.02 11.39
C PRO A 338 -5.23 12.36 10.01
N THR A 339 -6.08 12.91 9.13
CA THR A 339 -6.28 12.42 7.75
C THR A 339 -5.02 12.58 6.89
N ASN A 340 -4.28 13.68 7.03
CA ASN A 340 -3.03 13.88 6.29
C ASN A 340 -1.94 12.92 6.77
N GLY A 341 -1.85 12.66 8.08
CA GLY A 341 -0.94 11.68 8.66
C GLY A 341 -1.21 10.26 8.15
N ILE A 342 -2.49 9.85 8.10
CA ILE A 342 -2.90 8.55 7.56
C ILE A 342 -2.53 8.45 6.07
N ARG A 343 -2.88 9.44 5.26
CA ARG A 343 -2.54 9.45 3.83
C ARG A 343 -1.02 9.34 3.62
N PHE A 344 -0.24 10.12 4.35
CA PHE A 344 1.21 10.08 4.30
C PHE A 344 1.74 8.67 4.63
N LEU A 345 1.31 8.07 5.75
CA LEU A 345 1.73 6.72 6.14
C LEU A 345 1.27 5.65 5.14
N SER A 346 0.05 5.74 4.61
CA SER A 346 -0.47 4.83 3.58
C SER A 346 0.36 4.87 2.31
N SER A 347 0.80 6.04 1.88
CA SER A 347 1.66 6.17 0.71
C SER A 347 3.06 5.61 0.94
N ILE A 348 3.65 5.83 2.12
CA ILE A 348 4.94 5.23 2.48
C ILE A 348 4.81 3.70 2.57
N PHE A 349 3.73 3.21 3.19
CA PHE A 349 3.45 1.78 3.28
C PHE A 349 3.25 1.16 1.89
N LEU A 350 2.52 1.82 0.99
CA LEU A 350 2.36 1.38 -0.38
C LEU A 350 3.72 1.28 -1.12
N LYS A 351 4.60 2.27 -0.95
CA LYS A 351 5.95 2.21 -1.51
C LYS A 351 6.71 1.01 -0.94
N GLU A 352 6.63 0.74 0.36
CA GLU A 352 7.29 -0.40 0.98
C GLU A 352 6.77 -1.73 0.43
N LEU A 353 5.44 -1.89 0.27
CA LEU A 353 4.86 -3.09 -0.35
C LEU A 353 5.33 -3.28 -1.80
N LEU A 354 5.39 -2.21 -2.58
CA LEU A 354 5.90 -2.26 -3.95
C LEU A 354 7.40 -2.59 -3.98
N SER A 355 8.18 -2.03 -3.05
CA SER A 355 9.60 -2.33 -2.90
C SER A 355 9.82 -3.80 -2.58
N ILE A 356 9.01 -4.40 -1.71
CA ILE A 356 9.04 -5.82 -1.39
C ILE A 356 8.71 -6.67 -2.62
N GLU A 357 7.63 -6.39 -3.34
CA GLU A 357 7.28 -7.19 -4.52
C GLU A 357 8.34 -7.07 -5.63
N LEU A 358 8.88 -5.88 -5.89
CA LEU A 358 9.96 -5.68 -6.86
C LEU A 358 11.26 -6.36 -6.43
N TYR A 359 11.63 -6.25 -5.15
CA TYR A 359 12.78 -6.95 -4.58
C TYR A 359 12.61 -8.46 -4.70
N ASN A 360 11.45 -9.01 -4.33
CA ASN A 360 11.20 -10.46 -4.40
C ASN A 360 11.12 -10.96 -5.85
N HIS A 361 10.75 -10.08 -6.81
CA HIS A 361 10.76 -10.40 -8.25
C HIS A 361 12.15 -10.32 -8.89
N ARG A 362 13.12 -9.63 -8.24
CA ARG A 362 14.44 -9.37 -8.81
C ARG A 362 15.27 -10.63 -9.08
N ASN A 363 15.06 -11.71 -8.31
CA ASN A 363 15.88 -12.93 -8.37
C ASN A 363 15.78 -13.63 -9.73
N VAL A 364 14.95 -13.10 -10.65
CA VAL A 364 14.87 -13.53 -12.04
C VAL A 364 15.18 -12.39 -13.03
N ARG A 365 15.15 -11.09 -12.66
CA ARG A 365 14.93 -9.96 -13.62
C ARG A 365 15.44 -8.55 -13.26
N ALA A 366 16.50 -8.40 -12.47
CA ALA A 366 17.18 -7.09 -12.39
C ALA A 366 17.50 -6.58 -13.81
N PHE A 367 17.19 -5.32 -14.11
CA PHE A 367 17.36 -4.78 -15.46
C PHE A 367 18.64 -3.92 -15.56
N THR A 368 19.41 -4.17 -16.62
CA THR A 368 20.53 -3.33 -17.08
C THR A 368 20.39 -3.18 -18.59
N GLY A 369 20.48 -1.94 -19.09
CA GLY A 369 20.25 -1.65 -20.51
C GLY A 369 19.65 -0.27 -20.75
N ILE A 370 18.93 -0.11 -21.85
CA ILE A 370 18.30 1.15 -22.23
C ILE A 370 16.79 1.00 -22.15
N VAL A 371 16.13 1.95 -21.47
CA VAL A 371 14.68 2.08 -21.45
C VAL A 371 14.25 3.47 -21.88
N TYR A 372 13.00 3.59 -22.27
CA TYR A 372 12.41 4.79 -22.83
C TYR A 372 11.16 5.19 -22.04
N HIS A 373 11.01 6.48 -21.82
CA HIS A 373 9.81 7.09 -21.26
C HIS A 373 9.41 8.30 -22.12
N GLY A 374 8.15 8.39 -22.52
CA GLY A 374 7.63 9.52 -23.28
C GLY A 374 7.21 10.64 -22.33
N LEU A 375 7.44 11.89 -22.70
CA LEU A 375 7.09 13.06 -21.89
C LEU A 375 6.44 14.14 -22.75
N CYS A 376 5.37 14.76 -22.27
CA CYS A 376 4.72 15.88 -22.95
C CYS A 376 4.90 17.15 -22.14
N LEU A 377 5.93 17.95 -22.48
CA LEU A 377 6.41 19.03 -21.62
C LEU A 377 5.94 20.42 -22.08
N SER A 378 5.67 21.30 -21.11
CA SER A 378 5.46 22.72 -21.39
C SER A 378 6.77 23.41 -21.81
N PRO A 379 6.73 24.58 -22.47
CA PRO A 379 7.92 25.34 -22.80
C PRO A 379 8.74 25.75 -21.57
N VAL A 380 8.08 25.96 -20.43
CA VAL A 380 8.74 26.28 -19.15
C VAL A 380 9.58 25.09 -18.71
N CYS A 381 8.94 23.93 -18.50
CA CYS A 381 9.61 22.69 -18.08
C CYS A 381 10.80 22.32 -19.00
N LEU A 382 10.63 22.51 -20.31
CA LEU A 382 11.71 22.32 -21.27
C LEU A 382 12.88 23.30 -21.08
N GLY A 383 12.59 24.57 -20.79
CA GLY A 383 13.59 25.57 -20.44
C GLY A 383 14.38 25.16 -19.20
N ASP A 384 13.71 24.58 -18.21
CA ASP A 384 14.35 24.17 -16.96
C ASP A 384 15.27 22.96 -17.13
N ILE A 385 14.85 21.98 -17.94
CA ILE A 385 15.73 20.85 -18.31
C ILE A 385 16.93 21.36 -19.10
N ARG A 386 16.74 22.28 -20.05
CA ARG A 386 17.86 22.89 -20.77
C ARG A 386 18.80 23.64 -19.83
N SER A 387 18.28 24.34 -18.83
CA SER A 387 19.09 24.99 -17.81
C SER A 387 19.83 23.97 -16.93
N LEU A 388 19.23 22.83 -16.61
CA LEU A 388 19.88 21.74 -15.88
C LEU A 388 21.03 21.14 -16.69
N VAL A 389 20.80 20.86 -17.97
CA VAL A 389 21.82 20.34 -18.90
C VAL A 389 22.95 21.34 -19.11
N GLY A 390 22.63 22.65 -19.10
CA GLY A 390 23.59 23.73 -19.28
C GLY A 390 24.41 24.10 -18.06
N ARG A 391 24.32 23.36 -16.93
CA ARG A 391 25.18 23.63 -15.76
C ARG A 391 26.64 23.33 -16.08
N ASP A 392 27.52 24.22 -15.65
CA ASP A 392 28.97 24.11 -15.85
C ASP A 392 29.55 22.84 -15.23
N THR A 393 29.06 22.48 -14.04
CA THR A 393 29.49 21.26 -13.34
C THR A 393 28.64 20.07 -13.77
N VAL A 394 29.26 19.08 -14.42
CA VAL A 394 28.55 17.88 -14.89
C VAL A 394 27.83 17.12 -13.77
N MET A 395 28.37 17.12 -12.55
CA MET A 395 27.77 16.46 -11.38
C MET A 395 26.55 17.19 -10.82
N GLU A 396 26.33 18.45 -11.21
CA GLU A 396 25.12 19.18 -10.81
C GLU A 396 23.95 18.93 -11.76
N ARG A 397 24.15 18.22 -12.89
CA ARG A 397 23.10 17.92 -13.88
C ARG A 397 22.21 16.74 -13.43
N VAL A 398 21.88 16.69 -12.14
CA VAL A 398 21.07 15.64 -11.51
C VAL A 398 19.59 16.00 -11.59
N TRP A 399 18.81 15.05 -12.10
CA TRP A 399 17.35 15.05 -12.05
C TRP A 399 16.89 13.95 -11.12
N ASP A 400 16.60 14.33 -9.87
CA ASP A 400 16.22 13.40 -8.82
C ASP A 400 14.69 13.32 -8.67
N MET A 401 14.21 12.10 -8.52
CA MET A 401 12.84 11.78 -8.15
C MET A 401 12.86 10.66 -7.11
N PRO A 402 13.31 10.98 -5.90
CA PRO A 402 13.39 9.97 -4.87
C PRO A 402 11.95 9.52 -4.57
N TRP A 403 11.75 8.21 -4.40
CA TRP A 403 10.45 7.60 -4.08
C TRP A 403 9.37 7.64 -5.16
N SER A 404 9.66 8.13 -6.37
CA SER A 404 8.74 7.98 -7.52
C SER A 404 8.73 6.55 -8.04
N VAL A 405 7.67 6.19 -8.75
CA VAL A 405 7.58 4.95 -9.53
C VAL A 405 7.37 5.35 -10.98
N LEU A 406 8.29 4.97 -11.85
CA LEU A 406 8.29 5.34 -13.25
C LEU A 406 8.16 4.09 -14.13
N SER A 407 7.10 4.02 -14.94
CA SER A 407 6.97 3.00 -15.98
C SER A 407 7.80 3.39 -17.20
N CYS A 408 8.73 2.53 -17.60
CA CYS A 408 9.51 2.66 -18.82
C CYS A 408 9.32 1.43 -19.71
N THR A 409 9.65 1.56 -20.99
CA THR A 409 9.61 0.44 -21.95
C THR A 409 10.97 0.27 -22.60
N GLU A 410 11.37 -0.99 -22.86
CA GLU A 410 12.54 -1.28 -23.69
C GLU A 410 12.31 -0.92 -25.18
N ASN A 411 11.05 -0.74 -25.60
CA ASN A 411 10.67 -0.48 -26.98
C ASN A 411 10.46 1.01 -27.24
N VAL A 412 11.40 1.64 -27.93
CA VAL A 412 11.31 3.06 -28.32
C VAL A 412 10.02 3.39 -29.08
N ALA A 413 9.49 2.47 -29.89
CA ALA A 413 8.26 2.72 -30.65
C ALA A 413 7.05 2.91 -29.73
N ASP A 414 6.98 2.18 -28.61
CA ASP A 414 5.87 2.27 -27.66
C ASP A 414 5.90 3.62 -26.92
N ALA A 415 7.09 4.07 -26.48
CA ALA A 415 7.27 5.40 -25.88
C ALA A 415 6.95 6.54 -26.87
N LEU A 416 7.32 6.38 -28.15
CA LEU A 416 7.03 7.37 -29.20
C LEU A 416 5.54 7.44 -29.53
N ASN A 417 4.88 6.29 -29.68
CA ASN A 417 3.45 6.22 -29.95
C ASN A 417 2.65 6.94 -28.86
N TYR A 418 3.09 6.83 -27.61
CA TYR A 418 2.51 7.56 -26.50
C TYR A 418 2.66 9.09 -26.66
N VAL A 419 3.91 9.56 -26.74
CA VAL A 419 4.19 11.00 -26.66
C VAL A 419 3.61 11.78 -27.84
N GLN A 420 3.57 11.17 -29.02
CA GLN A 420 3.00 11.78 -30.22
C GLN A 420 1.49 12.01 -30.09
N ARG A 421 0.77 11.09 -29.44
CA ARG A 421 -0.67 11.21 -29.23
C ARG A 421 -0.99 12.36 -28.27
N ASP A 422 -0.25 12.45 -27.18
CA ASP A 422 -0.49 13.46 -26.14
C ASP A 422 -0.06 14.86 -26.59
N ALA A 423 1.03 14.97 -27.36
CA ALA A 423 1.43 16.23 -27.99
C ALA A 423 0.40 16.72 -29.02
N ALA A 424 -0.20 15.80 -29.80
CA ALA A 424 -1.26 16.15 -30.75
C ALA A 424 -2.53 16.69 -30.06
N ALA A 425 -2.80 16.26 -28.83
CA ALA A 425 -3.93 16.73 -28.03
C ALA A 425 -3.70 18.12 -27.40
N THR A 426 -2.45 18.57 -27.25
CA THR A 426 -2.12 19.80 -26.52
C THR A 426 -1.17 20.70 -27.31
N ALA A 427 -1.73 21.67 -28.05
CA ALA A 427 -0.99 22.52 -28.99
C ALA A 427 0.18 23.33 -28.39
N SER A 428 0.22 23.54 -27.07
CA SER A 428 1.27 24.30 -26.38
C SER A 428 2.40 23.44 -25.80
N ARG A 429 2.25 22.10 -25.80
CA ARG A 429 3.24 21.18 -25.24
C ARG A 429 4.04 20.51 -26.35
N ARG A 430 5.24 20.05 -25.99
CA ARG A 430 6.17 19.40 -26.91
C ARG A 430 6.42 17.96 -26.49
N ALA A 431 6.51 17.09 -27.50
CA ALA A 431 6.94 15.72 -27.30
C ALA A 431 8.43 15.68 -26.95
N VAL A 432 8.74 14.93 -25.91
CA VAL A 432 10.09 14.69 -25.42
C VAL A 432 10.24 13.19 -25.19
N LEU A 433 11.34 12.62 -25.67
CA LEU A 433 11.70 11.24 -25.38
C LEU A 433 12.81 11.22 -24.34
N TRP A 434 12.55 10.58 -23.20
CA TRP A 434 13.59 10.31 -22.23
C TRP A 434 14.18 8.93 -22.48
N ARG A 435 15.44 8.89 -22.90
CA ARG A 435 16.26 7.68 -23.05
C ARG A 435 17.12 7.52 -21.79
N ILE A 436 16.85 6.45 -21.05
CA ILE A 436 17.45 6.18 -19.75
C ILE A 436 18.40 4.98 -19.87
N HIS A 437 19.67 5.20 -19.58
CA HIS A 437 20.69 4.18 -19.48
C HIS A 437 20.73 3.66 -18.04
N VAL A 438 20.21 2.45 -17.85
CA VAL A 438 20.20 1.77 -16.57
C VAL A 438 21.49 0.94 -16.45
N ALA A 439 22.29 1.23 -15.43
CA ALA A 439 23.56 0.54 -15.19
C ALA A 439 23.62 -0.04 -13.77
N GLU A 440 24.34 -1.14 -13.60
CA GLU A 440 24.63 -1.73 -12.29
C GLU A 440 25.88 -1.11 -11.65
N MET A 441 25.97 -1.22 -10.33
CA MET A 441 27.19 -0.90 -9.59
C MET A 441 28.26 -1.96 -9.83
N GLY A 442 29.50 -1.54 -10.10
CA GLY A 442 30.61 -2.48 -10.25
C GLY A 442 30.88 -3.26 -8.96
N GLU A 443 31.19 -4.55 -9.10
CA GLU A 443 31.52 -5.44 -7.96
C GLU A 443 32.66 -4.92 -7.08
N GLU A 444 33.59 -4.19 -7.66
CA GLU A 444 34.68 -3.53 -6.93
C GLU A 444 34.15 -2.54 -5.88
N LEU A 445 33.26 -1.62 -6.27
CA LEU A 445 32.67 -0.62 -5.40
C LEU A 445 31.66 -1.24 -4.42
N LEU A 446 30.91 -2.26 -4.87
CA LEU A 446 30.11 -3.08 -3.97
C LEU A 446 30.97 -3.78 -2.92
N GLY A 447 32.16 -4.25 -3.29
CA GLY A 447 33.13 -4.85 -2.39
C GLY A 447 33.60 -3.89 -1.30
N VAL A 448 33.87 -2.62 -1.66
CA VAL A 448 34.20 -1.57 -0.70
C VAL A 448 33.08 -1.35 0.31
N TYR A 449 31.84 -1.25 -0.17
CA TYR A 449 30.68 -1.09 0.72
C TYR A 449 30.50 -2.30 1.66
N ARG A 450 30.48 -3.52 1.10
CA ARG A 450 30.29 -4.77 1.85
C ARG A 450 31.40 -5.00 2.88
N ALA A 451 32.62 -4.55 2.61
CA ALA A 451 33.72 -4.64 3.57
C ALA A 451 33.48 -3.79 4.82
N ARG A 452 32.80 -2.64 4.69
CA ARG A 452 32.49 -1.75 5.81
C ARG A 452 31.19 -2.10 6.51
N PHE A 453 30.17 -2.52 5.76
CA PHE A 453 28.83 -2.85 6.28
C PHE A 453 28.41 -4.25 5.85
N PRO A 454 29.04 -5.31 6.39
CA PRO A 454 28.84 -6.69 5.92
C PRO A 454 27.43 -7.23 6.16
N SER A 455 26.71 -6.69 7.14
CA SER A 455 25.31 -7.02 7.43
C SER A 455 24.31 -6.24 6.57
N ALA A 456 24.73 -5.17 5.88
CA ALA A 456 23.84 -4.32 5.10
C ALA A 456 23.80 -4.75 3.64
N MET A 457 22.62 -5.19 3.18
CA MET A 457 22.40 -5.60 1.81
C MET A 457 22.14 -4.40 0.89
N ILE A 458 22.91 -4.33 -0.19
CA ILE A 458 22.58 -3.53 -1.37
C ILE A 458 21.90 -4.45 -2.38
N GLY A 459 20.76 -4.03 -2.93
CA GLY A 459 20.01 -4.80 -3.93
C GLY A 459 19.91 -4.09 -5.29
N SER A 460 19.73 -4.88 -6.36
CA SER A 460 19.53 -4.39 -7.73
C SER A 460 18.06 -4.47 -8.15
N PHE A 461 17.19 -3.76 -7.43
CA PHE A 461 15.73 -3.74 -7.68
C PHE A 461 15.18 -2.33 -7.98
N GLY A 462 16.07 -1.34 -8.11
CA GLY A 462 15.71 0.03 -8.51
C GLY A 462 15.23 0.10 -9.96
N ALA A 463 15.59 -0.88 -10.80
CA ALA A 463 15.06 -1.09 -12.14
C ALA A 463 14.74 -2.57 -12.33
N THR A 464 13.47 -2.91 -12.50
CA THR A 464 13.01 -4.30 -12.57
C THR A 464 12.13 -4.52 -13.79
N SER A 465 12.45 -5.52 -14.61
CA SER A 465 11.56 -5.92 -15.71
C SER A 465 10.35 -6.66 -15.16
N ILE A 466 9.15 -6.11 -15.40
CA ILE A 466 7.88 -6.69 -14.95
C ILE A 466 7.10 -7.32 -16.09
N LYS A 467 7.76 -7.59 -17.22
CA LYS A 467 7.17 -8.11 -18.46
C LYS A 467 6.22 -9.30 -18.26
N ASP A 468 6.57 -10.23 -17.38
CA ASP A 468 5.79 -11.45 -17.10
C ASP A 468 4.67 -11.27 -16.07
N LEU A 469 4.76 -10.23 -15.26
CA LEU A 469 3.72 -9.87 -14.30
C LEU A 469 2.69 -8.94 -14.93
N SER A 470 3.12 -8.11 -15.88
CA SER A 470 2.28 -7.15 -16.57
C SER A 470 1.18 -7.84 -17.38
N LEU A 471 -0.05 -7.31 -17.27
CA LEU A 471 -1.15 -7.65 -18.17
C LEU A 471 -0.86 -7.28 -19.63
N HIS A 472 0.21 -6.52 -19.86
CA HIS A 472 0.62 -6.03 -21.16
C HIS A 472 2.06 -6.43 -21.51
N SER A 473 2.40 -7.72 -21.34
CA SER A 473 3.75 -8.28 -21.57
C SER A 473 4.47 -7.86 -22.86
N GLN A 474 3.76 -7.54 -23.94
CA GLN A 474 4.34 -7.02 -25.19
C GLN A 474 5.01 -5.64 -25.04
N GLU A 475 4.72 -4.87 -23.99
CA GLU A 475 5.28 -3.54 -23.75
C GLU A 475 6.72 -3.58 -23.23
N ASN A 476 7.21 -4.76 -22.84
CA ASN A 476 8.53 -4.94 -22.22
C ASN A 476 8.77 -3.88 -21.12
N GLU A 477 7.80 -3.79 -20.21
CA GLU A 477 7.77 -2.77 -19.17
C GLU A 477 8.85 -3.02 -18.12
N VAL A 478 9.61 -1.97 -17.83
CA VAL A 478 10.60 -1.89 -16.77
C VAL A 478 10.16 -0.79 -15.82
N VAL A 479 9.97 -1.14 -14.56
CA VAL A 479 9.62 -0.18 -13.51
C VAL A 479 10.89 0.33 -12.86
N LEU A 480 11.04 1.65 -12.81
CA LEU A 480 12.07 2.33 -12.04
C LEU A 480 11.49 2.82 -10.71
N LEU A 481 12.13 2.45 -9.60
CA LEU A 481 11.74 2.85 -8.25
C LEU A 481 12.78 3.82 -7.68
N GLY A 482 12.37 5.06 -7.41
CA GLY A 482 13.25 6.10 -6.88
C GLY A 482 14.37 6.46 -7.86
N CYS A 483 14.01 7.16 -8.93
CA CYS A 483 14.94 7.44 -10.02
C CYS A 483 15.83 8.65 -9.70
N ASN A 484 17.10 8.40 -9.40
CA ASN A 484 18.14 9.43 -9.33
C ASN A 484 18.92 9.45 -10.65
N CYS A 485 18.49 10.34 -11.57
CA CYS A 485 19.03 10.40 -12.91
C CYS A 485 20.13 11.46 -13.04
N GLN A 486 21.26 11.09 -13.64
CA GLN A 486 22.24 12.05 -14.12
C GLN A 486 22.00 12.35 -15.58
N VAL A 487 21.59 13.58 -15.89
CA VAL A 487 21.38 14.00 -17.28
C VAL A 487 22.74 14.26 -17.92
N VAL A 488 23.00 13.58 -19.03
CA VAL A 488 24.25 13.68 -19.79
C VAL A 488 24.11 14.71 -20.90
N ARG A 489 23.01 14.63 -21.67
CA ARG A 489 22.75 15.60 -22.74
C ARG A 489 21.26 15.69 -23.06
N MET A 490 20.94 16.73 -23.83
CA MET A 490 19.65 16.90 -24.48
C MET A 490 19.88 17.33 -25.93
N GLU A 491 19.21 16.67 -26.88
CA GLU A 491 19.31 17.00 -28.30
C GLU A 491 17.93 17.10 -28.95
N THR A 492 17.78 17.93 -29.97
CA THR A 492 16.55 18.00 -30.76
C THR A 492 16.73 17.17 -32.04
N ILE A 493 15.94 16.12 -32.21
CA ILE A 493 15.97 15.27 -33.42
C ILE A 493 14.79 15.56 -34.36
N HIS A 494 15.00 15.31 -35.65
CA HIS A 494 13.95 15.43 -36.67
C HIS A 494 13.25 14.09 -36.86
N MET A 495 11.91 14.08 -36.75
CA MET A 495 11.12 12.86 -36.91
C MET A 495 10.80 12.57 -38.38
N ARG A 496 10.75 11.28 -38.76
CA ARG A 496 10.42 10.85 -40.13
C ARG A 496 9.04 11.30 -40.61
N VAL A 497 8.09 11.49 -39.70
CA VAL A 497 6.69 11.87 -39.99
C VAL A 497 6.51 13.40 -40.02
N GLY A 498 7.61 14.17 -40.01
CA GLY A 498 7.60 15.63 -39.89
C GLY A 498 7.58 16.08 -38.42
N GLY A 499 8.23 17.21 -38.14
CA GLY A 499 8.38 17.77 -36.79
C GLY A 499 9.72 17.47 -36.13
N THR A 500 9.89 18.05 -34.94
CA THR A 500 11.08 17.88 -34.09
C THR A 500 10.66 17.32 -32.74
N MET A 501 11.55 16.56 -32.11
CA MET A 501 11.37 16.01 -30.78
C MET A 501 12.65 16.20 -29.98
N ASP A 502 12.52 16.65 -28.74
CA ASP A 502 13.67 16.72 -27.84
C ASP A 502 13.92 15.33 -27.24
N VAL A 503 15.18 14.90 -27.18
CA VAL A 503 15.62 13.64 -26.57
C VAL A 503 16.51 13.97 -25.39
N ILE A 504 16.19 13.41 -24.22
CA ILE A 504 16.98 13.54 -23.01
C ILE A 504 17.72 12.22 -22.79
N ASP A 505 19.03 12.30 -22.64
CA ASP A 505 19.88 11.16 -22.29
C ASP A 505 20.25 11.23 -20.82
N GLY A 506 19.82 10.22 -20.06
CA GLY A 506 20.07 10.13 -18.63
C GLY A 506 20.67 8.80 -18.21
N VAL A 507 21.38 8.78 -17.08
CA VAL A 507 21.93 7.57 -16.46
C VAL A 507 21.28 7.36 -15.10
N VAL A 508 20.81 6.13 -14.84
CA VAL A 508 20.27 5.68 -13.55
C VAL A 508 21.00 4.44 -13.12
N LEU A 509 21.39 4.36 -11.85
CA LEU A 509 21.97 3.14 -11.30
C LEU A 509 20.87 2.21 -10.77
N ASN A 510 20.84 0.97 -11.23
CA ASN A 510 19.99 -0.08 -10.67
C ASN A 510 20.62 -0.62 -9.38
N THR A 511 20.64 0.20 -8.35
CA THR A 511 21.24 -0.15 -7.06
C THR A 511 20.48 0.58 -5.96
N SER A 512 20.11 -0.15 -4.90
CA SER A 512 19.28 0.35 -3.81
C SER A 512 19.79 -0.14 -2.46
N ILE A 513 19.88 0.81 -1.51
CA ILE A 513 20.23 0.56 -0.11
C ILE A 513 18.99 0.35 0.78
N ASP A 514 17.78 0.39 0.20
CA ASP A 514 16.52 0.40 0.94
C ASP A 514 16.11 -0.96 1.53
N HIS A 515 17.03 -1.93 1.66
CA HIS A 515 16.73 -3.21 2.31
C HIS A 515 16.57 -3.03 3.86
N PRO A 516 15.73 -3.83 4.55
CA PRO A 516 15.57 -3.77 6.01
C PRO A 516 16.88 -3.93 6.79
N SER A 517 17.82 -4.73 6.29
CA SER A 517 19.13 -4.92 6.92
C SER A 517 19.90 -3.62 7.15
N THR A 518 19.70 -2.60 6.30
CA THR A 518 20.33 -1.28 6.47
C THR A 518 19.71 -0.53 7.65
N THR A 519 18.38 -0.60 7.81
CA THR A 519 17.66 0.01 8.93
C THR A 519 17.91 -0.68 10.27
N GLU A 520 18.47 -1.90 10.25
CA GLU A 520 18.81 -2.69 11.44
C GLU A 520 20.18 -2.36 12.03
N LEU A 521 21.05 -1.64 11.31
CA LEU A 521 22.38 -1.21 11.79
C LEU A 521 22.33 -0.24 12.98
N GLY A 522 21.17 0.32 13.29
CA GLY A 522 21.04 1.45 14.21
C GLY A 522 21.30 2.79 13.52
N GLU A 523 20.90 3.90 14.14
CA GLU A 523 20.80 5.20 13.44
C GLU A 523 22.14 5.77 12.96
N GLU A 524 23.20 5.68 13.78
CA GLU A 524 24.52 6.21 13.43
C GLU A 524 25.17 5.40 12.30
N GLU A 525 25.15 4.07 12.38
CA GLU A 525 25.68 3.19 11.33
C GLU A 525 24.84 3.25 10.05
N GLU A 526 23.51 3.36 10.13
CA GLU A 526 22.64 3.57 8.96
C GLU A 526 23.03 4.86 8.21
N MET A 527 23.29 5.95 8.94
CA MET A 527 23.73 7.21 8.33
C MET A 527 25.08 7.05 7.63
N ALA A 528 26.07 6.46 8.31
CA ALA A 528 27.38 6.20 7.71
C ALA A 528 27.30 5.26 6.50
N ALA A 529 26.40 4.27 6.53
CA ALA A 529 26.13 3.38 5.41
C ALA A 529 25.54 4.12 4.22
N ARG A 530 24.57 5.02 4.44
CA ARG A 530 23.98 5.86 3.39
C ARG A 530 25.01 6.82 2.80
N GLU A 531 25.84 7.45 3.62
CA GLU A 531 26.92 8.34 3.14
C GLU A 531 27.90 7.59 2.22
N LEU A 532 28.38 6.41 2.64
CA LEU A 532 29.25 5.60 1.79
C LEU A 532 28.52 5.14 0.52
N PHE A 533 27.25 4.75 0.62
CA PHE A 533 26.44 4.34 -0.52
C PHE A 533 26.29 5.44 -1.57
N ASP A 534 25.93 6.65 -1.14
CA ASP A 534 25.80 7.82 -2.01
C ASP A 534 27.14 8.12 -2.70
N TRP A 535 28.24 7.96 -1.97
CA TRP A 535 29.59 8.16 -2.49
C TRP A 535 29.97 7.15 -3.58
N VAL A 536 29.80 5.85 -3.33
CA VAL A 536 30.11 4.82 -4.34
C VAL A 536 29.17 4.91 -5.55
N CYS A 537 27.92 5.34 -5.34
CA CYS A 537 26.99 5.64 -6.44
C CYS A 537 27.48 6.81 -7.29
N ALA A 538 27.99 7.89 -6.68
CA ALA A 538 28.52 9.04 -7.41
C ALA A 538 29.73 8.65 -8.28
N ILE A 539 30.63 7.82 -7.75
CA ILE A 539 31.81 7.29 -8.46
C ILE A 539 31.38 6.44 -9.66
N GLU A 540 30.52 5.43 -9.45
CA GLU A 540 30.06 4.56 -10.53
C GLU A 540 29.33 5.36 -11.62
N ARG A 541 28.48 6.30 -11.21
CA ARG A 541 27.71 7.10 -12.14
C ARG A 541 28.60 7.97 -13.00
N ALA A 542 29.61 8.62 -12.43
CA ALA A 542 30.59 9.38 -13.19
C ALA A 542 31.32 8.48 -14.20
N ARG A 543 31.67 7.25 -13.82
CA ARG A 543 32.28 6.25 -14.73
C ARG A 543 31.36 5.86 -15.89
N VAL A 544 30.07 5.70 -15.65
CA VAL A 544 29.09 5.37 -16.71
C VAL A 544 28.86 6.59 -17.62
N CYS A 545 28.65 7.77 -17.02
CA CYS A 545 28.43 9.02 -17.74
C CYS A 545 29.62 9.43 -18.61
N SER A 546 30.86 9.18 -18.17
CA SER A 546 32.04 9.49 -18.98
C SER A 546 32.06 8.68 -20.28
N ARG A 547 31.79 7.37 -20.21
CA ARG A 547 31.72 6.50 -21.39
C ARG A 547 30.59 6.92 -22.33
N LEU A 548 29.45 7.32 -21.76
CA LEU A 548 28.30 7.74 -22.55
C LEU A 548 28.56 9.09 -23.25
N ALA A 549 29.15 10.06 -22.54
CA ALA A 549 29.56 11.34 -23.09
C ALA A 549 30.59 11.18 -24.22
N GLU A 550 31.59 10.31 -24.04
CA GLU A 550 32.54 9.89 -25.10
C GLU A 550 31.81 9.33 -26.33
N GLY A 551 30.87 8.41 -26.11
CA GLY A 551 30.05 7.84 -27.19
C GLY A 551 29.20 8.87 -27.95
N TYR A 552 28.92 10.01 -27.34
CA TYR A 552 28.21 11.15 -27.95
C TYR A 552 29.13 12.25 -28.50
N GLY A 553 30.45 12.09 -28.39
CA GLY A 553 31.42 13.10 -28.82
C GLY A 553 31.49 14.34 -27.93
N LEU A 554 31.08 14.22 -26.66
CA LEU A 554 31.10 15.29 -25.66
C LEU A 554 32.41 15.20 -24.84
N GLU A 555 33.54 15.50 -25.48
CA GLU A 555 34.88 15.27 -24.90
C GLU A 555 35.16 16.07 -23.61
N GLU A 556 34.63 17.28 -23.51
CA GLU A 556 34.75 18.13 -22.31
C GLU A 556 34.01 17.50 -21.13
N ASP A 557 32.75 17.11 -21.32
CA ASP A 557 31.93 16.45 -20.32
C ASP A 557 32.54 15.10 -19.90
N ALA A 558 33.01 14.30 -20.86
CA ALA A 558 33.64 13.02 -20.58
C ALA A 558 34.91 13.19 -19.73
N SER A 559 35.72 14.20 -20.03
CA SER A 559 36.92 14.54 -19.26
C SER A 559 36.55 15.01 -17.85
N ALA A 560 35.50 15.83 -17.70
CA ALA A 560 35.01 16.27 -16.40
C ALA A 560 34.52 15.10 -15.53
N TYR A 561 33.72 14.19 -16.10
CA TYR A 561 33.29 12.98 -15.39
C TYR A 561 34.47 12.08 -15.01
N ARG A 562 35.47 11.89 -15.89
CA ARG A 562 36.69 11.13 -15.56
C ARG A 562 37.49 11.76 -14.43
N ALA A 563 37.64 13.07 -14.45
CA ALA A 563 38.35 13.80 -13.38
C ALA A 563 37.65 13.61 -12.04
N TYR A 564 36.32 13.76 -11.99
CA TYR A 564 35.53 13.53 -10.79
C TYR A 564 35.64 12.07 -10.30
N TYR A 565 35.49 11.10 -11.21
CA TYR A 565 35.67 9.68 -10.88
C TYR A 565 37.04 9.41 -10.23
N GLN A 566 38.13 9.93 -10.81
CA GLN A 566 39.48 9.75 -10.28
C GLN A 566 39.66 10.41 -8.92
N GLU A 567 39.17 11.65 -8.76
CA GLU A 567 39.28 12.37 -7.50
C GLU A 567 38.55 11.65 -6.36
N GLU A 568 37.30 11.24 -6.60
CA GLU A 568 36.48 10.58 -5.58
C GLU A 568 36.96 9.15 -5.30
N TYR A 569 37.41 8.43 -6.32
CA TYR A 569 37.94 7.08 -6.14
C TYR A 569 39.24 7.07 -5.32
N LEU A 570 40.08 8.11 -5.40
CA LEU A 570 41.30 8.24 -4.57
C LEU A 570 41.02 8.46 -3.07
N LYS A 571 39.80 8.86 -2.73
CA LYS A 571 39.37 9.10 -1.34
C LYS A 571 38.80 7.83 -0.68
N LEU A 572 38.43 6.81 -1.47
CA LEU A 572 38.07 5.45 -1.02
C LEU A 572 39.31 4.67 -0.59
#